data_AF-A0AAN5CIB4-F1
#
_entry.id   AF-A0AAN5CIB4-F1
#
_cell.length_a   1.000
_cell.length_b   1.000
_cell.length_c   1.000
_cell.angle_alpha   90.00
_cell.angle_beta   90.00
_cell.angle_gamma   90.00
#
_symmetry.space_group_name_H-M   'P 1'
#
loop_
_entity.id
_entity.type
_entity.pdbx_description
1 polymer ?
#
loop_
_entity_poly.entity_id
_entity_poly.type
_entity_poly.pdbx_seq_one_letter_code
_entity_poly.pdbx_strand_id
1 'polypeptide(L)'
;MTMEDFSPLEHLPREIVYSIIEYAPESAFALRLTCRMLRSHVDEFALQRGTIILADEVRLFCSERVYYFQITINTFVPASRSNLFELRLKLRDPSNCFRSQIERSNNINFNTNGRVSKYNKYVLKVVTPFPNEEEASSFEYLVEAVGPQIGLIDLSQISHEDELNLLWNLSESFPTKKLSLCIPHLHSSRVMSNLLSKLEARKIDYLMLNALKIPEPQKFMLDVSLLVRSLHIRQYDFDVHRLSSTNFLGAANVDWAPTIIEMFSRRLDTLKIENEYYCDYLSKASADELISKLPHIGKKVWFRASYYRNPKGVNYKVNSHIIKACRLNASNRVLSIKHKSRLKEEF
;
A
#
# COMPACT_ATOMS: atom_id res chain seq x y z
N MET A 1 -43.14 18.21 -23.51
CA MET A 1 -42.97 18.14 -22.06
C MET A 1 -42.77 19.55 -21.57
N THR A 2 -43.73 20.04 -20.79
CA THR A 2 -43.58 21.29 -20.06
C THR A 2 -42.55 21.10 -18.94
N MET A 3 -41.91 22.18 -18.50
CA MET A 3 -40.82 22.14 -17.50
C MET A 3 -41.25 21.49 -16.17
N GLU A 4 -42.55 21.35 -15.91
CA GLU A 4 -43.15 20.79 -14.69
C GLU A 4 -43.16 19.24 -14.64
N ASP A 5 -42.81 18.52 -15.72
CA ASP A 5 -42.88 17.05 -15.76
C ASP A 5 -41.59 16.34 -15.28
N PHE A 6 -40.50 17.08 -15.08
CA PHE A 6 -39.21 16.49 -14.70
C PHE A 6 -39.09 16.36 -13.19
N SER A 7 -38.48 15.27 -12.73
CA SER A 7 -38.19 15.09 -11.32
C SER A 7 -37.18 16.14 -10.82
N PRO A 8 -37.15 16.46 -9.52
CA PRO A 8 -36.15 17.40 -8.97
C PRO A 8 -34.69 16.97 -9.25
N LEU A 9 -34.43 15.67 -9.32
CA LEU A 9 -33.12 15.11 -9.67
C LEU A 9 -32.72 15.41 -11.12
N GLU A 10 -33.70 15.50 -12.02
CA GLU A 10 -33.47 15.84 -13.43
C GLU A 10 -33.27 17.34 -13.67
N HIS A 11 -33.53 18.17 -12.66
CA HIS A 11 -33.22 19.60 -12.70
C HIS A 11 -31.83 19.93 -12.17
N LEU A 12 -31.13 18.95 -11.59
CA LEU A 12 -29.80 19.19 -11.04
C LEU A 12 -28.79 19.44 -12.17
N PRO A 13 -27.91 20.45 -12.01
CA PRO A 13 -26.75 20.58 -12.86
C PRO A 13 -25.92 19.29 -12.83
N ARG A 14 -25.33 18.94 -13.96
CA ARG A 14 -24.53 17.72 -14.14
C ARG A 14 -23.43 17.61 -13.08
N GLU A 15 -22.81 18.72 -12.72
CA GLU A 15 -21.73 18.81 -11.75
C GLU A 15 -22.19 18.40 -10.33
N ILE A 16 -23.46 18.68 -10.00
CA ILE A 16 -24.07 18.23 -8.74
C ILE A 16 -24.35 16.72 -8.78
N VAL A 17 -24.84 16.21 -9.92
CA VAL A 17 -25.02 14.75 -10.10
C VAL A 17 -23.68 14.03 -9.94
N TYR A 18 -22.60 14.59 -10.48
CA TYR A 18 -21.25 14.02 -10.34
C TYR A 18 -20.77 14.02 -8.89
N SER A 19 -21.01 15.11 -8.17
CA SER A 19 -20.70 15.22 -6.75
C SER A 19 -21.47 14.18 -5.92
N ILE A 20 -22.72 13.89 -6.28
CA ILE A 20 -23.52 12.82 -5.65
C ILE A 20 -22.90 11.44 -5.92
N ILE A 21 -22.47 11.17 -7.16
CA ILE A 21 -21.81 9.90 -7.50
C ILE A 21 -20.46 9.76 -6.77
N GLU A 22 -19.68 10.84 -6.63
CA GLU A 22 -18.43 10.82 -5.86
C GLU A 22 -18.68 10.55 -4.38
N TYR A 23 -19.75 11.11 -3.82
CA TYR A 23 -20.14 10.92 -2.43
C TYR A 23 -20.69 9.50 -2.16
N ALA A 24 -21.50 8.95 -3.07
CA ALA A 24 -22.18 7.66 -2.92
C ALA A 24 -22.05 6.79 -4.19
N PRO A 25 -20.84 6.28 -4.51
CA PRO A 25 -20.57 5.53 -5.73
C PRO A 25 -21.38 4.23 -5.86
N GLU A 26 -21.85 3.66 -4.76
CA GLU A 26 -22.74 2.49 -4.74
C GLU A 26 -24.09 2.77 -5.43
N SER A 27 -24.54 4.03 -5.42
CA SER A 27 -25.81 4.47 -5.98
C SER A 27 -25.74 4.72 -7.50
N ALA A 28 -24.55 4.72 -8.09
CA ALA A 28 -24.35 5.04 -9.50
C ALA A 28 -25.22 4.16 -10.43
N PHE A 29 -25.33 2.86 -10.17
CA PHE A 29 -26.19 2.00 -10.97
C PHE A 29 -27.67 2.30 -10.81
N ALA A 30 -28.13 2.59 -9.59
CA ALA A 30 -29.52 2.96 -9.36
C ALA A 30 -29.86 4.25 -10.11
N LEU A 31 -29.01 5.27 -10.01
CA LEU A 31 -29.12 6.52 -10.77
C LEU A 31 -29.12 6.29 -12.28
N ARG A 32 -28.30 5.37 -12.77
CA ARG A 32 -28.25 5.02 -14.20
C ARG A 32 -29.55 4.39 -14.71
N LEU A 33 -30.31 3.72 -13.85
CA LEU A 33 -31.54 3.02 -14.21
C LEU A 33 -32.81 3.88 -14.08
N THR A 34 -32.73 5.08 -13.51
CA THR A 34 -33.92 5.91 -13.27
C THR A 34 -34.47 6.56 -14.54
N CYS A 35 -33.62 7.24 -15.33
CA CYS A 35 -34.03 7.90 -16.56
C CYS A 35 -32.89 8.00 -17.58
N ARG A 36 -33.20 8.36 -18.84
CA ARG A 36 -32.20 8.46 -19.92
C ARG A 36 -31.15 9.54 -19.66
N MET A 37 -31.54 10.65 -19.04
CA MET A 37 -30.62 11.75 -18.78
C MET A 37 -29.62 11.40 -17.67
N LEU A 38 -30.10 10.85 -16.55
CA LEU A 38 -29.22 10.37 -15.48
C LEU A 38 -28.33 9.21 -15.96
N ARG A 39 -28.83 8.34 -16.85
CA ARG A 39 -27.99 7.35 -17.53
C ARG A 39 -26.83 7.99 -18.29
N SER A 40 -27.09 9.02 -19.09
CA SER A 40 -26.05 9.75 -19.84
C SER A 40 -25.02 10.34 -18.88
N HIS A 41 -25.47 11.03 -17.83
CA HIS A 41 -24.58 11.63 -16.84
C HIS A 41 -23.72 10.60 -16.11
N VAL A 42 -24.30 9.47 -15.69
CA VAL A 42 -23.54 8.39 -15.03
C VAL A 42 -22.53 7.77 -16.00
N ASP A 43 -22.90 7.53 -17.26
CA ASP A 43 -22.01 6.94 -18.26
C ASP A 43 -20.86 7.91 -18.62
N GLU A 44 -21.14 9.20 -18.78
CA GLU A 44 -20.14 10.26 -18.96
C GLU A 44 -19.19 10.33 -17.76
N PHE A 45 -19.73 10.35 -16.54
CA PHE A 45 -18.93 10.38 -15.31
C PHE A 45 -18.01 9.14 -15.18
N ALA A 46 -18.52 7.97 -15.54
CA ALA A 46 -17.75 6.73 -15.52
C ALA A 46 -16.60 6.76 -16.55
N LEU A 47 -16.80 7.37 -17.71
CA LEU A 47 -15.78 7.51 -18.76
C LEU A 47 -14.77 8.65 -18.50
N GLN A 48 -15.08 9.59 -17.61
CA GLN A 48 -14.13 10.62 -17.21
C GLN A 48 -13.01 10.06 -16.31
N ARG A 49 -11.81 10.62 -16.42
CA ARG A 49 -10.74 10.46 -15.41
C ARG A 49 -11.14 11.25 -14.15
N GLY A 50 -12.15 10.75 -13.43
CA GLY A 50 -12.73 11.40 -12.25
C GLY A 50 -11.77 11.41 -11.06
N THR A 51 -12.07 12.19 -10.02
CA THR A 51 -11.17 12.39 -8.87
C THR A 51 -11.21 11.26 -7.83
N ILE A 52 -12.22 10.41 -7.91
CA ILE A 52 -12.47 9.34 -6.94
C ILE A 52 -11.46 8.19 -7.02
N ILE A 53 -10.96 7.77 -5.85
CA ILE A 53 -10.14 6.56 -5.69
C ILE A 53 -11.08 5.35 -5.61
N LEU A 54 -11.14 4.56 -6.68
CA LEU A 54 -11.97 3.36 -6.70
C LEU A 54 -11.27 2.15 -6.09
N ALA A 55 -9.99 1.94 -6.41
CA ALA A 55 -9.20 0.83 -5.87
C ALA A 55 -8.35 1.28 -4.68
N ASP A 56 -8.44 0.53 -3.58
CA ASP A 56 -7.60 0.78 -2.40
C ASP A 56 -6.20 0.21 -2.63
N GLU A 57 -6.08 -0.92 -3.34
CA GLU A 57 -4.82 -1.60 -3.59
C GLU A 57 -4.79 -2.25 -4.99
N VAL A 58 -3.64 -2.14 -5.65
CA VAL A 58 -3.29 -2.97 -6.82
C VAL A 58 -2.06 -3.78 -6.47
N ARG A 59 -2.17 -5.09 -6.60
CA ARG A 59 -1.07 -6.02 -6.31
C ARG A 59 -0.62 -6.74 -7.56
N LEU A 60 0.66 -6.62 -7.86
CA LEU A 60 1.31 -7.19 -9.03
C LEU A 60 2.20 -8.35 -8.60
N PHE A 61 2.06 -9.47 -9.29
CA PHE A 61 2.88 -10.66 -9.10
C PHE A 61 3.37 -11.17 -10.43
N CYS A 62 4.61 -11.62 -10.45
CA CYS A 62 5.20 -12.29 -11.59
C CYS A 62 5.26 -13.80 -11.32
N SER A 63 4.93 -14.61 -12.32
CA SER A 63 5.28 -16.01 -12.36
C SER A 63 6.07 -16.29 -13.62
N GLU A 64 7.30 -16.76 -13.45
CA GLU A 64 8.15 -17.16 -14.56
C GLU A 64 7.61 -18.45 -15.21
N ARG A 65 7.55 -18.44 -16.54
CA ARG A 65 7.32 -19.63 -17.38
C ARG A 65 8.52 -19.78 -18.29
N VAL A 66 8.68 -20.97 -18.88
CA VAL A 66 9.86 -21.36 -19.70
C VAL A 66 10.24 -20.33 -20.77
N TYR A 67 9.29 -19.56 -21.31
CA TYR A 67 9.53 -18.61 -22.41
C TYR A 67 8.97 -17.20 -22.19
N TYR A 68 8.28 -16.94 -21.08
CA TYR A 68 7.61 -15.66 -20.85
C TYR A 68 7.32 -15.44 -19.36
N PHE A 69 7.05 -14.19 -19.00
CA PHE A 69 6.52 -13.85 -17.69
C PHE A 69 5.00 -13.75 -17.77
N GLN A 70 4.32 -14.48 -16.89
CA GLN A 70 2.89 -14.28 -16.68
C GLN A 70 2.71 -13.38 -15.46
N ILE A 71 2.03 -12.26 -15.66
CA ILE A 71 1.80 -11.27 -14.61
C ILE A 71 0.34 -11.36 -14.18
N THR A 72 0.14 -11.47 -12.87
CA THR A 72 -1.19 -11.42 -12.28
C THR A 72 -1.38 -10.07 -11.59
N ILE A 73 -2.40 -9.33 -12.03
CA ILE A 73 -2.79 -8.03 -11.52
C ILE A 73 -4.07 -8.20 -10.71
N ASN A 74 -3.94 -8.07 -9.39
CA ASN A 74 -5.05 -8.15 -8.46
C ASN A 74 -5.45 -6.73 -8.04
N THR A 75 -6.67 -6.32 -8.41
CA THR A 75 -7.23 -5.03 -8.02
C THR A 75 -8.25 -5.23 -6.90
N PHE A 76 -8.04 -4.57 -5.76
CA PHE A 76 -8.89 -4.64 -4.59
C PHE A 76 -9.77 -3.40 -4.49
N VAL A 77 -11.07 -3.58 -4.68
CA VAL A 77 -12.06 -2.50 -4.72
C VAL A 77 -13.04 -2.69 -3.57
N PRO A 78 -13.26 -1.67 -2.72
CA PRO A 78 -14.29 -1.72 -1.68
C PRO A 78 -15.66 -2.07 -2.29
N ALA A 79 -16.45 -2.88 -1.59
CA ALA A 79 -17.77 -3.27 -2.08
C ALA A 79 -18.70 -2.07 -2.35
N SER A 80 -18.53 -0.94 -1.64
CA SER A 80 -19.26 0.30 -1.92
C SER A 80 -18.89 0.96 -3.24
N ARG A 81 -17.67 0.72 -3.77
CA ARG A 81 -17.16 1.34 -5.00
C ARG A 81 -17.17 0.41 -6.20
N SER A 82 -17.38 -0.89 -5.97
CA SER A 82 -17.28 -1.91 -7.02
C SER A 82 -18.26 -1.72 -8.17
N ASN A 83 -19.45 -1.20 -7.87
CA ASN A 83 -20.48 -0.95 -8.87
C ASN A 83 -19.99 0.04 -9.93
N LEU A 84 -19.47 1.18 -9.50
CA LEU A 84 -18.91 2.18 -10.38
C LEU A 84 -17.67 1.67 -11.12
N PHE A 85 -16.78 0.95 -10.43
CA PHE A 85 -15.61 0.33 -11.06
C PHE A 85 -16.00 -0.64 -12.20
N GLU A 86 -16.96 -1.53 -11.95
CA GLU A 86 -17.48 -2.45 -12.98
C GLU A 86 -18.17 -1.72 -14.13
N LEU A 87 -18.86 -0.60 -13.85
CA LEU A 87 -19.44 0.22 -14.91
C LEU A 87 -18.35 0.82 -15.80
N ARG A 88 -17.28 1.37 -15.21
CA ARG A 88 -16.13 1.92 -15.97
C ARG A 88 -15.53 0.87 -16.89
N LEU A 89 -15.33 -0.33 -16.38
CA LEU A 89 -14.80 -1.44 -17.17
C LEU A 89 -15.74 -1.79 -18.35
N LYS A 90 -17.04 -1.94 -18.10
CA LYS A 90 -18.01 -2.29 -19.14
C LYS A 90 -18.14 -1.23 -20.24
N LEU A 91 -18.00 0.05 -19.89
CA LEU A 91 -18.06 1.13 -20.87
C LEU A 91 -16.79 1.25 -21.71
N ARG A 92 -15.63 0.81 -21.17
CA ARG A 92 -14.33 0.85 -21.86
C ARG A 92 -14.02 -0.41 -22.67
N ASP A 93 -14.64 -1.54 -22.33
CA ASP A 93 -14.55 -2.81 -23.06
C ASP A 93 -15.93 -3.22 -23.62
N PRO A 94 -16.40 -2.59 -24.72
CA PRO A 94 -17.70 -2.91 -25.30
C PRO A 94 -17.79 -4.35 -25.84
N SER A 95 -16.66 -4.94 -26.25
CA SER A 95 -16.58 -6.31 -26.77
C SER A 95 -16.66 -7.37 -25.66
N ASN A 96 -16.64 -6.99 -24.38
CA ASN A 96 -16.54 -7.89 -23.22
C ASN A 96 -15.30 -8.81 -23.25
N CYS A 97 -14.28 -8.50 -24.07
CA CYS A 97 -13.05 -9.28 -24.15
C CYS A 97 -12.34 -9.30 -22.80
N PHE A 98 -12.18 -8.12 -22.20
CA PHE A 98 -11.58 -7.93 -20.89
C PHE A 98 -12.41 -8.61 -19.79
N ARG A 99 -13.74 -8.51 -19.85
CA ARG A 99 -14.61 -9.10 -18.83
C ARG A 99 -14.49 -10.61 -18.73
N SER A 100 -14.23 -11.30 -19.85
CA SER A 100 -13.99 -12.75 -19.88
C SER A 100 -12.70 -13.16 -19.16
N GLN A 101 -11.74 -12.24 -19.03
CA GLN A 101 -10.44 -12.47 -18.42
C GLN A 101 -10.41 -12.14 -16.93
N ILE A 102 -11.43 -11.43 -16.43
CA ILE A 102 -11.50 -11.07 -15.02
C ILE A 102 -12.21 -12.14 -14.18
N GLU A 103 -11.48 -12.69 -13.22
CA GLU A 103 -12.08 -13.46 -12.13
C GLU A 103 -12.50 -12.51 -10.99
N ARG A 104 -13.78 -12.57 -10.58
CA ARG A 104 -14.27 -11.89 -9.38
C ARG A 104 -14.36 -12.86 -8.22
N SER A 105 -13.70 -12.51 -7.11
CA SER A 105 -13.91 -13.18 -5.83
C SER A 105 -14.32 -12.16 -4.77
N ASN A 106 -15.33 -12.52 -3.97
CA ASN A 106 -15.72 -11.74 -2.80
C ASN A 106 -14.77 -12.15 -1.67
N ASN A 107 -13.85 -11.26 -1.31
CA ASN A 107 -12.91 -11.52 -0.22
C ASN A 107 -13.32 -10.72 1.00
N ILE A 108 -13.32 -11.40 2.13
CA ILE A 108 -13.38 -10.78 3.44
C ILE A 108 -11.93 -10.66 3.92
N ASN A 109 -11.36 -9.47 3.82
CA ASN A 109 -10.06 -9.21 4.43
C ASN A 109 -10.29 -8.72 5.86
N PHE A 110 -9.66 -9.41 6.80
CA PHE A 110 -9.39 -8.85 8.11
C PHE A 110 -8.25 -7.86 7.93
N ASN A 111 -8.56 -6.56 7.87
CA ASN A 111 -7.50 -5.57 8.02
C ASN A 111 -6.87 -5.73 9.41
N THR A 112 -5.64 -5.23 9.57
CA THR A 112 -4.85 -5.31 10.81
C THR A 112 -5.54 -4.71 12.04
N ASN A 113 -6.67 -4.03 11.84
CA ASN A 113 -7.42 -3.30 12.86
C ASN A 113 -8.73 -4.02 13.24
N GLY A 114 -8.97 -5.24 12.72
CA GLY A 114 -10.16 -6.05 13.04
C GLY A 114 -11.48 -5.52 12.44
N ARG A 115 -11.43 -4.53 11.54
CA ARG A 115 -12.59 -4.07 10.78
C ARG A 115 -12.79 -4.98 9.57
N VAL A 116 -13.93 -5.65 9.51
CA VAL A 116 -14.30 -6.44 8.34
C VAL A 116 -14.63 -5.49 7.19
N SER A 117 -13.66 -5.27 6.31
CA SER A 117 -13.90 -4.54 5.06
C SER A 117 -14.21 -5.56 3.97
N LYS A 118 -15.39 -5.44 3.36
CA LYS A 118 -15.79 -6.28 2.22
C LYS A 118 -15.15 -5.72 0.95
N TYR A 119 -14.37 -6.55 0.27
CA TYR A 119 -13.71 -6.19 -0.97
C TYR A 119 -14.12 -7.15 -2.08
N ASN A 120 -14.22 -6.61 -3.30
CA ASN A 120 -14.18 -7.41 -4.50
C ASN A 120 -12.74 -7.41 -5.02
N LYS A 121 -12.21 -8.60 -5.27
CA LYS A 121 -10.93 -8.79 -5.94
C LYS A 121 -11.20 -9.08 -7.40
N TYR A 122 -10.64 -8.25 -8.27
CA TYR A 122 -10.64 -8.42 -9.72
C TYR A 122 -9.24 -8.87 -10.14
N VAL A 123 -9.16 -10.01 -10.83
CA VAL A 123 -7.89 -10.63 -11.24
C VAL A 123 -7.76 -10.53 -12.75
N LEU A 124 -6.71 -9.86 -13.23
CA LEU A 124 -6.31 -9.88 -14.64
C LEU A 124 -4.99 -10.63 -14.76
N LYS A 125 -4.87 -11.52 -15.76
CA LYS A 125 -3.64 -12.23 -16.09
C LYS A 125 -3.17 -11.76 -17.45
N VAL A 126 -1.96 -11.21 -17.53
CA VAL A 126 -1.35 -10.76 -18.78
C VAL A 126 -0.02 -11.47 -19.01
N VAL A 127 0.36 -11.67 -20.27
CA VAL A 127 1.67 -12.20 -20.62
C VAL A 127 2.57 -11.02 -21.03
N THR A 128 3.82 -11.02 -20.57
CA THR A 128 4.80 -10.00 -20.97
C THR A 128 6.05 -10.63 -21.59
N PRO A 129 6.58 -10.07 -22.70
CA PRO A 129 6.03 -8.94 -23.46
C PRO A 129 4.63 -9.25 -24.03
N PHE A 130 3.78 -8.24 -24.13
CA PHE A 130 2.38 -8.43 -24.56
C PHE A 130 2.36 -9.09 -25.94
N PRO A 131 1.78 -10.30 -26.07
CA PRO A 131 1.86 -11.06 -27.31
C PRO A 131 0.97 -10.46 -28.41
N ASN A 132 -0.02 -9.62 -28.06
CA ASN A 132 -0.94 -8.99 -28.99
C ASN A 132 -1.47 -7.63 -28.45
N GLU A 133 -2.08 -6.83 -29.33
CA GLU A 133 -2.68 -5.53 -28.99
C GLU A 133 -3.90 -5.65 -28.06
N GLU A 134 -4.57 -6.81 -28.03
CA GLU A 134 -5.75 -7.04 -27.19
C GLU A 134 -5.39 -7.12 -25.70
N GLU A 135 -4.29 -7.79 -25.35
CA GLU A 135 -3.77 -7.84 -23.98
C GLU A 135 -3.25 -6.48 -23.51
N ALA A 136 -2.61 -5.71 -24.40
CA ALA A 136 -2.21 -4.34 -24.11
C ALA A 136 -3.42 -3.45 -23.82
N SER A 137 -4.47 -3.54 -24.66
CA SER A 137 -5.73 -2.80 -24.48
C SER A 137 -6.42 -3.18 -23.17
N SER A 138 -6.40 -4.46 -22.80
CA SER A 138 -6.97 -4.99 -21.55
C SER A 138 -6.32 -4.36 -20.31
N PHE A 139 -4.99 -4.25 -20.31
CA PHE A 139 -4.26 -3.58 -19.24
C PHE A 139 -4.61 -2.08 -19.16
N GLU A 140 -4.68 -1.40 -20.31
CA GLU A 140 -5.06 0.02 -20.37
C GLU A 140 -6.47 0.27 -19.84
N TYR A 141 -7.46 -0.54 -20.22
CA TYR A 141 -8.83 -0.43 -19.70
C TYR A 141 -8.89 -0.57 -18.18
N LEU A 142 -8.09 -1.48 -17.61
CA LEU A 142 -7.97 -1.62 -16.15
C LEU A 142 -7.38 -0.35 -15.52
N VAL A 143 -6.26 0.14 -16.04
CA VAL A 143 -5.60 1.36 -15.55
C VAL A 143 -6.58 2.54 -15.56
N GLU A 144 -7.31 2.72 -16.65
CA GLU A 144 -8.27 3.82 -16.77
C GLU A 144 -9.49 3.66 -15.86
N ALA A 145 -9.96 2.44 -15.64
CA ALA A 145 -11.09 2.18 -14.76
C ALA A 145 -10.73 2.37 -13.28
N VAL A 146 -9.52 2.01 -12.88
CA VAL A 146 -9.01 2.27 -11.52
C VAL A 146 -9.00 3.78 -11.22
N GLY A 147 -8.65 4.59 -12.21
CA GLY A 147 -8.68 6.05 -12.13
C GLY A 147 -7.32 6.66 -11.80
N PRO A 148 -7.28 7.98 -11.52
CA PRO A 148 -6.03 8.74 -11.48
C PRO A 148 -5.21 8.53 -10.20
N GLN A 149 -5.72 7.82 -9.20
CA GLN A 149 -5.03 7.58 -7.95
C GLN A 149 -5.42 6.22 -7.36
N ILE A 150 -4.43 5.53 -6.80
CA ILE A 150 -4.59 4.28 -6.03
C ILE A 150 -4.04 4.47 -4.62
N GLY A 151 -4.71 3.84 -3.65
CA GLY A 151 -4.27 3.85 -2.26
C GLY A 151 -2.87 3.27 -2.05
N LEU A 152 -2.60 2.06 -2.55
CA LEU A 152 -1.34 1.34 -2.43
C LEU A 152 -1.05 0.50 -3.69
N ILE A 153 0.20 0.49 -4.13
CA ILE A 153 0.69 -0.54 -5.06
C ILE A 153 1.54 -1.54 -4.28
N ASP A 154 1.32 -2.82 -4.48
CA ASP A 154 2.10 -3.90 -3.88
C ASP A 154 2.78 -4.76 -4.94
N LEU A 155 4.11 -4.76 -4.96
CA LEU A 155 4.93 -5.61 -5.82
C LEU A 155 5.40 -6.79 -4.99
N SER A 156 4.87 -7.97 -5.30
CA SER A 156 5.00 -9.15 -4.45
C SER A 156 5.59 -10.36 -5.18
N GLN A 157 6.16 -11.29 -4.40
CA GLN A 157 6.78 -12.53 -4.88
C GLN A 157 7.96 -12.30 -5.84
N ILE A 158 8.77 -11.28 -5.57
CA ILE A 158 9.93 -10.96 -6.38
C ILE A 158 11.11 -11.83 -5.95
N SER A 159 11.59 -12.66 -6.87
CA SER A 159 12.75 -13.53 -6.67
C SER A 159 13.98 -13.03 -7.44
N HIS A 160 13.76 -12.36 -8.57
CA HIS A 160 14.83 -11.91 -9.47
C HIS A 160 14.76 -10.41 -9.82
N GLU A 161 15.89 -9.84 -10.22
CA GLU A 161 15.99 -8.41 -10.60
C GLU A 161 15.13 -8.08 -11.82
N ASP A 162 15.04 -8.98 -12.79
CA ASP A 162 14.23 -8.78 -13.99
C ASP A 162 12.74 -8.71 -13.67
N GLU A 163 12.26 -9.53 -12.73
CA GLU A 163 10.88 -9.47 -12.23
C GLU A 163 10.60 -8.14 -11.53
N LEU A 164 11.52 -7.67 -10.68
CA LEU A 164 11.39 -6.36 -10.04
C LEU A 164 11.29 -5.24 -11.08
N ASN A 165 12.15 -5.26 -12.10
CA ASN A 165 12.14 -4.24 -13.15
C ASN A 165 10.84 -4.28 -13.97
N LEU A 166 10.38 -5.47 -14.33
CA LEU A 166 9.13 -5.68 -15.06
C LEU A 166 7.92 -5.18 -14.26
N LEU A 167 7.76 -5.65 -13.02
CA LEU A 167 6.66 -5.24 -12.15
C LEU A 167 6.72 -3.74 -11.83
N TRP A 168 7.93 -3.19 -11.67
CA TRP A 168 8.11 -1.76 -11.48
C TRP A 168 7.58 -0.97 -12.68
N ASN A 169 8.00 -1.32 -13.89
CA ASN A 169 7.61 -0.58 -15.11
C ASN A 169 6.08 -0.58 -15.29
N LEU A 170 5.42 -1.72 -15.05
CA LEU A 170 3.95 -1.79 -15.09
C LEU A 170 3.30 -0.97 -13.98
N SER A 171 3.93 -0.90 -12.82
CA SER A 171 3.44 -0.08 -11.72
C SER A 171 3.46 1.41 -12.00
N GLU A 172 4.20 1.88 -13.01
CA GLU A 172 4.27 3.29 -13.39
C GLU A 172 2.96 3.79 -14.01
N SER A 173 2.18 2.89 -14.63
CA SER A 173 0.84 3.19 -15.15
C SER A 173 -0.17 3.52 -14.03
N PHE A 174 0.18 3.23 -12.79
CA PHE A 174 -0.67 3.42 -11.61
C PHE A 174 -0.13 4.56 -10.74
N PRO A 175 -0.79 5.73 -10.70
CA PRO A 175 -0.32 6.84 -9.87
C PRO A 175 -0.58 6.55 -8.38
N THR A 176 0.48 6.53 -7.59
CA THR A 176 0.39 6.40 -6.13
C THR A 176 1.60 7.04 -5.46
N LYS A 177 1.45 7.32 -4.16
CA LYS A 177 2.54 7.73 -3.27
C LYS A 177 2.87 6.65 -2.23
N LYS A 178 2.20 5.50 -2.28
CA LYS A 178 2.40 4.40 -1.35
C LYS A 178 2.79 3.15 -2.11
N LEU A 179 3.91 2.56 -1.71
CA LEU A 179 4.44 1.35 -2.31
C LEU A 179 4.66 0.27 -1.25
N SER A 180 4.36 -0.96 -1.61
CA SER A 180 4.75 -2.18 -0.89
C SER A 180 5.67 -3.00 -1.78
N LEU A 181 6.75 -3.51 -1.20
CA LEU A 181 7.73 -4.36 -1.85
C LEU A 181 7.92 -5.61 -1.00
N CYS A 182 7.64 -6.78 -1.57
CA CYS A 182 7.98 -8.06 -0.96
C CYS A 182 9.16 -8.68 -1.71
N ILE A 183 10.36 -8.47 -1.16
CA ILE A 183 11.63 -8.93 -1.72
C ILE A 183 12.38 -9.67 -0.61
N PRO A 184 12.16 -10.99 -0.45
CA PRO A 184 12.73 -11.74 0.66
C PRO A 184 14.26 -11.60 0.74
N HIS A 185 14.93 -11.60 -0.41
CA HIS A 185 16.36 -11.47 -0.49
C HIS A 185 16.77 -10.42 -1.52
N LEU A 186 17.38 -9.33 -1.05
CA LEU A 186 18.17 -8.44 -1.90
C LEU A 186 19.63 -8.87 -1.78
N HIS A 187 20.30 -9.14 -2.90
CA HIS A 187 21.71 -9.58 -2.89
C HIS A 187 22.65 -8.53 -3.49
N SER A 188 22.12 -7.58 -4.26
CA SER A 188 22.91 -6.67 -5.09
C SER A 188 22.73 -5.22 -4.66
N SER A 189 23.84 -4.54 -4.40
CA SER A 189 23.86 -3.09 -4.14
C SER A 189 23.35 -2.29 -5.34
N ARG A 190 23.53 -2.78 -6.57
CA ARG A 190 23.00 -2.17 -7.80
C ARG A 190 21.47 -2.14 -7.80
N VAL A 191 20.83 -3.23 -7.39
CA VAL A 191 19.36 -3.31 -7.28
C VAL A 191 18.84 -2.29 -6.27
N MET A 192 19.54 -2.12 -5.15
CA MET A 192 19.16 -1.16 -4.12
C MET A 192 19.29 0.28 -4.61
N SER A 193 20.39 0.62 -5.28
CA SER A 193 20.58 1.96 -5.86
C SER A 193 19.52 2.27 -6.92
N ASN A 194 19.18 1.29 -7.77
CA ASN A 194 18.09 1.43 -8.75
C ASN A 194 16.73 1.59 -8.05
N LEU A 195 16.48 0.86 -6.97
CA LEU A 195 15.26 1.04 -6.18
C LEU A 195 15.17 2.45 -5.57
N LEU A 196 16.27 2.97 -5.01
CA LEU A 196 16.31 4.30 -4.42
C LEU A 196 16.02 5.40 -5.46
N SER A 197 16.65 5.34 -6.64
CA SER A 197 16.40 6.31 -7.72
C SER A 197 14.94 6.26 -8.20
N LYS A 198 14.39 5.06 -8.27
CA LYS A 198 12.99 4.79 -8.60
C LYS A 198 12.00 5.37 -7.57
N LEU A 199 12.28 5.21 -6.27
CA LEU A 199 11.50 5.82 -5.18
C LEU A 199 11.53 7.36 -5.24
N GLU A 200 12.70 7.93 -5.52
CA GLU A 200 12.90 9.36 -5.66
C GLU A 200 12.12 9.93 -6.86
N ALA A 201 12.28 9.32 -8.04
CA ALA A 201 11.63 9.76 -9.28
C ALA A 201 10.11 9.79 -9.15
N ARG A 202 9.52 8.79 -8.49
CA ARG A 202 8.07 8.70 -8.25
C ARG A 202 7.58 9.48 -7.04
N LYS A 203 8.48 10.11 -6.26
CA LYS A 203 8.16 10.87 -5.05
C LYS A 203 7.31 10.06 -4.07
N ILE A 204 7.68 8.80 -3.86
CA ILE A 204 6.99 7.90 -2.93
C ILE A 204 7.09 8.46 -1.51
N ASP A 205 5.96 8.62 -0.82
CA ASP A 205 5.90 9.14 0.55
C ASP A 205 5.83 8.03 1.60
N TYR A 206 5.30 6.85 1.23
CA TYR A 206 5.17 5.67 2.09
C TYR A 206 5.77 4.45 1.41
N LEU A 207 6.65 3.75 2.12
CA LEU A 207 7.21 2.46 1.70
C LEU A 207 6.91 1.38 2.74
N MET A 208 6.30 0.29 2.32
CA MET A 208 6.28 -0.98 3.05
C MET A 208 7.31 -1.92 2.42
N LEU A 209 8.20 -2.47 3.24
CA LEU A 209 9.26 -3.38 2.81
C LEU A 209 9.14 -4.69 3.59
N ASN A 210 8.88 -5.78 2.88
CA ASN A 210 9.01 -7.13 3.40
C ASN A 210 10.33 -7.71 2.88
N ALA A 211 11.33 -7.80 3.76
CA ALA A 211 12.65 -8.31 3.40
C ALA A 211 13.27 -9.06 4.58
N LEU A 212 13.98 -10.16 4.28
CA LEU A 212 14.71 -10.94 5.29
C LEU A 212 16.17 -10.48 5.39
N LYS A 213 16.80 -10.21 4.26
CA LYS A 213 18.20 -9.77 4.18
C LYS A 213 18.39 -8.73 3.08
N ILE A 214 19.11 -7.66 3.43
CA ILE A 214 19.56 -6.64 2.48
C ILE A 214 21.06 -6.33 2.69
N PRO A 215 21.81 -5.96 1.64
CA PRO A 215 23.18 -5.44 1.77
C PRO A 215 23.20 -4.14 2.55
N GLU A 216 24.21 -3.95 3.42
CA GLU A 216 24.43 -2.70 4.16
C GLU A 216 23.15 -2.08 4.78
N PRO A 217 22.38 -2.83 5.61
CA PRO A 217 21.02 -2.46 5.96
C PRO A 217 20.91 -1.10 6.66
N GLN A 218 21.88 -0.71 7.48
CA GLN A 218 21.89 0.62 8.11
C GLN A 218 21.96 1.74 7.07
N LYS A 219 22.86 1.63 6.08
CA LYS A 219 23.03 2.63 5.03
C LYS A 219 21.77 2.73 4.18
N PHE A 220 21.19 1.59 3.78
CA PHE A 220 19.94 1.59 3.04
C PHE A 220 18.78 2.24 3.80
N MET A 221 18.61 1.93 5.08
CA MET A 221 17.57 2.54 5.90
C MET A 221 17.76 4.06 5.99
N LEU A 222 19.00 4.52 6.13
CA LEU A 222 19.35 5.94 6.09
C LEU A 222 19.01 6.57 4.74
N ASP A 223 19.36 5.93 3.63
CA ASP A 223 19.08 6.44 2.27
C ASP A 223 17.57 6.51 2.01
N VAL A 224 16.81 5.46 2.36
CA VAL A 224 15.34 5.47 2.27
C VAL A 224 14.73 6.59 3.12
N SER A 225 15.27 6.86 4.31
CA SER A 225 14.76 7.91 5.20
C SER A 225 14.98 9.34 4.69
N LEU A 226 15.79 9.53 3.63
CA LEU A 226 15.87 10.80 2.89
C LEU A 226 14.71 10.96 1.91
N LEU A 227 14.19 9.85 1.40
CA LEU A 227 13.24 9.81 0.29
C LEU A 227 11.78 9.75 0.76
N VAL A 228 11.49 8.99 1.83
CA VAL A 228 10.12 8.73 2.28
C VAL A 228 9.79 9.40 3.61
N ARG A 229 8.51 9.68 3.84
CA ARG A 229 8.00 10.19 5.14
C ARG A 229 7.58 9.05 6.07
N SER A 230 7.18 7.91 5.51
CA SER A 230 6.73 6.76 6.28
C SER A 230 7.38 5.49 5.77
N LEU A 231 7.93 4.71 6.69
CA LEU A 231 8.57 3.43 6.41
C LEU A 231 7.97 2.35 7.31
N HIS A 232 7.55 1.25 6.71
CA HIS A 232 7.05 0.07 7.39
C HIS A 232 7.87 -1.13 6.96
N ILE A 233 8.59 -1.74 7.88
CA ILE A 233 9.44 -2.90 7.63
C ILE A 233 8.77 -4.11 8.27
N ARG A 234 8.58 -5.18 7.50
CA ARG A 234 8.13 -6.48 8.01
C ARG A 234 9.19 -7.52 7.72
N GLN A 235 9.60 -8.24 8.74
CA GLN A 235 10.49 -9.37 8.62
C GLN A 235 9.73 -10.60 9.13
N TYR A 236 9.19 -11.36 8.18
CA TYR A 236 8.58 -12.65 8.44
C TYR A 236 9.65 -13.74 8.34
N ASP A 237 9.55 -14.75 9.20
CA ASP A 237 10.38 -15.94 9.12
C ASP A 237 9.89 -16.81 7.96
N PHE A 238 10.72 -16.94 6.92
CA PHE A 238 10.48 -17.86 5.82
C PHE A 238 11.23 -19.18 6.00
N ASP A 239 12.13 -19.29 6.99
CA ASP A 239 13.01 -20.44 7.14
C ASP A 239 13.36 -20.67 8.63
N VAL A 240 12.63 -21.61 9.24
CA VAL A 240 12.39 -21.80 10.69
C VAL A 240 13.65 -22.02 11.55
N HIS A 241 14.86 -22.09 10.97
CA HIS A 241 15.98 -22.74 11.66
C HIS A 241 17.39 -22.10 11.58
N ARG A 242 17.61 -20.85 11.15
CA ARG A 242 19.02 -20.41 10.92
C ARG A 242 19.50 -19.03 11.38
N LEU A 243 18.63 -18.10 11.77
CA LEU A 243 19.08 -16.74 12.14
C LEU A 243 19.02 -16.49 13.64
N SER A 244 20.00 -15.73 14.15
CA SER A 244 20.03 -15.26 15.55
C SER A 244 18.75 -14.51 15.89
N SER A 245 18.27 -14.62 17.14
CA SER A 245 17.16 -13.80 17.64
C SER A 245 17.45 -12.30 17.55
N THR A 246 18.72 -11.90 17.41
CA THR A 246 19.15 -10.51 17.23
C THR A 246 19.14 -10.04 15.77
N ASN A 247 18.70 -10.88 14.82
CA ASN A 247 18.76 -10.55 13.41
C ASN A 247 17.72 -9.49 13.02
N PHE A 248 18.16 -8.49 12.27
CA PHE A 248 17.28 -7.58 11.56
C PHE A 248 17.88 -7.25 10.20
N LEU A 249 17.11 -7.49 9.14
CA LEU A 249 17.49 -7.31 7.74
C LEU A 249 18.81 -7.99 7.37
N GLY A 250 19.11 -9.12 7.99
CA GLY A 250 20.32 -9.90 7.75
C GLY A 250 21.53 -9.51 8.59
N ALA A 251 21.46 -8.46 9.41
CA ALA A 251 22.51 -8.10 10.35
C ALA A 251 22.16 -8.55 11.77
N ALA A 252 23.12 -9.14 12.48
CA ALA A 252 22.96 -9.62 13.85
C ALA A 252 23.81 -8.80 14.83
N ASN A 253 23.36 -8.67 16.07
CA ASN A 253 24.05 -7.95 17.15
C ASN A 253 24.38 -6.47 16.82
N VAL A 254 23.54 -5.84 16.00
CA VAL A 254 23.68 -4.42 15.65
C VAL A 254 22.94 -3.57 16.66
N ASP A 255 23.56 -2.46 17.07
CA ASP A 255 22.86 -1.40 17.78
C ASP A 255 22.08 -0.52 16.80
N TRP A 256 20.76 -0.71 16.77
CA TRP A 256 19.88 -0.01 15.84
C TRP A 256 19.45 1.39 16.30
N ALA A 257 19.71 1.75 17.57
CA ALA A 257 19.27 3.04 18.10
C ALA A 257 19.85 4.24 17.33
N PRO A 258 21.18 4.33 17.11
CA PRO A 258 21.78 5.45 16.36
C PRO A 258 21.19 5.61 14.95
N THR A 259 21.05 4.50 14.22
CA THR A 259 20.47 4.50 12.86
C THR A 259 19.02 5.00 12.87
N ILE A 260 18.17 4.49 13.76
CA ILE A 260 16.76 4.89 13.83
C ILE A 260 16.63 6.37 14.21
N ILE A 261 17.43 6.87 15.15
CA ILE A 261 17.44 8.28 15.54
C ILE A 261 17.85 9.16 14.35
N GLU A 262 18.91 8.78 13.65
CA GLU A 262 19.38 9.50 12.47
C GLU A 262 18.33 9.50 11.36
N MET A 263 17.61 8.39 11.13
CA MET A 263 16.50 8.36 10.17
C MET A 263 15.43 9.40 10.49
N PHE A 264 15.02 9.53 11.75
CA PHE A 264 14.04 10.56 12.15
C PHE A 264 14.61 11.99 12.11
N SER A 265 15.94 12.16 12.13
CA SER A 265 16.54 13.47 11.90
C SER A 265 16.39 13.95 10.44
N ARG A 266 16.13 13.01 9.50
CA ARG A 266 15.98 13.24 8.04
C ARG A 266 14.51 13.48 7.63
N ARG A 267 14.01 12.96 6.50
CA ARG A 267 12.63 13.20 6.03
C ARG A 267 11.59 12.33 6.75
N LEU A 268 12.03 11.27 7.42
CA LEU A 268 11.13 10.29 8.03
C LEU A 268 10.38 10.85 9.23
N ASP A 269 9.06 10.69 9.19
CA ASP A 269 8.11 11.05 10.25
C ASP A 269 7.62 9.83 11.03
N THR A 270 7.55 8.69 10.34
CA THR A 270 6.90 7.50 10.84
C THR A 270 7.70 6.24 10.48
N LEU A 271 7.99 5.40 11.48
CA LEU A 271 8.66 4.11 11.30
C LEU A 271 7.92 3.01 12.05
N LYS A 272 7.57 1.93 11.34
CA LYS A 272 7.06 0.69 11.91
C LYS A 272 7.99 -0.47 11.58
N ILE A 273 8.33 -1.27 12.57
CA ILE A 273 9.10 -2.51 12.41
C ILE A 273 8.31 -3.65 13.02
N GLU A 274 7.89 -4.60 12.18
CA GLU A 274 7.30 -5.88 12.58
C GLU A 274 8.37 -6.97 12.39
N ASN A 275 9.00 -7.37 13.50
CA ASN A 275 10.04 -8.41 13.52
C ASN A 275 9.78 -9.34 14.71
N GLU A 276 8.68 -10.08 14.63
CA GLU A 276 8.18 -10.88 15.76
C GLU A 276 9.03 -12.13 16.01
N TYR A 277 9.67 -12.67 14.97
CA TYR A 277 10.47 -13.90 15.03
C TYR A 277 11.87 -13.66 15.58
N TYR A 278 12.51 -12.53 15.25
CA TYR A 278 13.84 -12.17 15.76
C TYR A 278 13.72 -11.10 16.84
N CYS A 279 13.12 -11.50 17.96
CA CYS A 279 12.65 -10.63 19.02
C CYS A 279 13.71 -9.82 19.79
N ASP A 280 14.99 -10.17 19.64
CA ASP A 280 16.13 -9.57 20.35
C ASP A 280 16.91 -8.57 19.49
N TYR A 281 16.47 -8.29 18.25
CA TYR A 281 17.16 -7.32 17.39
C TYR A 281 17.25 -5.92 18.02
N LEU A 282 16.24 -5.55 18.81
CA LEU A 282 16.23 -4.31 19.57
C LEU A 282 16.60 -4.58 21.03
N SER A 283 17.87 -4.33 21.36
CA SER A 283 18.38 -4.50 22.72
C SER A 283 17.66 -3.56 23.71
N LYS A 284 17.76 -3.85 25.01
CA LYS A 284 17.22 -2.96 26.04
C LYS A 284 17.93 -1.59 26.02
N ALA A 285 19.25 -1.58 25.88
CA ALA A 285 20.02 -0.33 25.82
C ALA A 285 19.60 0.54 24.63
N SER A 286 19.46 -0.07 23.45
CA SER A 286 18.96 0.61 22.25
C SER A 286 17.54 1.14 22.46
N ALA A 287 16.65 0.36 23.07
CA ALA A 287 15.28 0.81 23.38
C ALA A 287 15.25 1.99 24.35
N ASP A 288 16.05 1.95 25.43
CA ASP A 288 16.15 3.03 26.41
C ASP A 288 16.71 4.31 25.77
N GLU A 289 17.66 4.18 24.85
CA GLU A 289 18.18 5.29 24.06
C GLU A 289 17.11 5.90 23.13
N LEU A 290 16.33 5.09 22.42
CA LEU A 290 15.22 5.57 21.58
C LEU A 290 14.15 6.31 22.40
N ILE A 291 13.80 5.76 23.56
CA ILE A 291 12.86 6.35 24.51
C ILE A 291 13.32 7.72 24.98
N SER A 292 14.61 7.88 25.28
CA SER A 292 15.17 9.15 25.76
C SER A 292 15.35 10.18 24.64
N LYS A 293 15.71 9.78 23.41
CA LYS A 293 16.09 10.72 22.35
C LYS A 293 14.96 11.10 21.40
N LEU A 294 14.11 10.16 20.95
CA LEU A 294 13.09 10.44 19.93
C LEU A 294 12.08 11.54 20.33
N PRO A 295 11.59 11.62 21.58
CA PRO A 295 10.69 12.71 21.98
C PRO A 295 11.32 14.10 21.95
N HIS A 296 12.65 14.20 21.87
CA HIS A 296 13.40 15.46 21.90
C HIS A 296 13.95 15.87 20.52
N ILE A 297 13.69 15.09 19.47
CA ILE A 297 14.22 15.35 18.12
C ILE A 297 13.59 16.56 17.40
N GLY A 298 12.62 17.22 18.03
CA GLY A 298 11.95 18.40 17.47
C GLY A 298 10.92 18.11 16.39
N LYS A 299 10.56 16.85 16.16
CA LYS A 299 9.53 16.43 15.19
C LYS A 299 8.35 15.74 15.84
N LYS A 300 7.22 15.75 15.15
CA LYS A 300 6.04 14.98 15.49
C LYS A 300 6.27 13.56 15.00
N VAL A 301 7.03 12.74 15.73
CA VAL A 301 7.39 11.39 15.26
C VAL A 301 6.37 10.33 15.66
N TRP A 302 6.32 9.26 14.87
CA TRP A 302 5.67 8.00 15.26
C TRP A 302 6.57 6.80 15.00
N PHE A 303 7.16 6.27 16.07
CA PHE A 303 7.92 5.04 16.06
C PHE A 303 7.11 3.89 16.67
N ARG A 304 7.19 2.72 16.04
CA ARG A 304 6.64 1.46 16.56
C ARG A 304 7.52 0.29 16.15
N ALA A 305 7.86 -0.57 17.10
CA ALA A 305 8.70 -1.74 16.86
C ALA A 305 8.26 -2.94 17.69
N SER A 306 8.38 -4.15 17.16
CA SER A 306 8.39 -5.38 17.95
C SER A 306 9.50 -5.31 19.00
N TYR A 307 9.20 -5.56 20.28
CA TYR A 307 10.16 -5.40 21.37
C TYR A 307 9.80 -6.24 22.58
N TYR A 308 10.62 -7.24 22.91
CA TYR A 308 10.27 -8.27 23.90
C TYR A 308 10.88 -8.10 25.29
N ARG A 309 11.92 -7.27 25.43
CA ARG A 309 12.77 -7.23 26.63
C ARG A 309 12.25 -6.42 27.81
N ASN A 310 11.04 -5.83 27.73
CA ASN A 310 10.50 -5.09 28.86
C ASN A 310 9.42 -5.86 29.64
N PRO A 311 9.73 -6.33 30.86
CA PRO A 311 8.76 -7.01 31.72
C PRO A 311 7.83 -6.05 32.46
N LYS A 312 8.21 -4.78 32.65
CA LYS A 312 7.44 -3.78 33.40
C LYS A 312 6.91 -2.74 32.42
N GLY A 313 5.69 -2.95 31.94
CA GLY A 313 5.10 -2.11 30.89
C GLY A 313 5.32 -0.62 31.14
N VAL A 314 5.88 0.07 30.15
CA VAL A 314 6.13 1.52 30.21
C VAL A 314 4.91 2.22 29.64
N ASN A 315 4.38 3.22 30.33
CA ASN A 315 3.30 4.07 29.82
C ASN A 315 3.38 5.47 30.45
N TYR A 316 4.02 6.40 29.76
CA TYR A 316 4.08 7.79 30.23
C TYR A 316 4.12 8.76 29.05
N LYS A 317 4.07 10.06 29.36
CA LYS A 317 4.09 11.15 28.38
C LYS A 317 5.31 12.03 28.61
N VAL A 318 5.98 12.41 27.54
CA VAL A 318 7.12 13.35 27.53
C VAL A 318 7.11 14.13 26.22
N ASN A 319 7.29 15.46 26.26
CA ASN A 319 7.29 16.33 25.07
C ASN A 319 6.15 16.07 24.07
N SER A 320 4.91 15.92 24.56
CA SER A 320 3.75 15.58 23.72
C SER A 320 3.85 14.25 22.96
N HIS A 321 4.79 13.38 23.31
CA HIS A 321 4.85 12.00 22.90
C HIS A 321 4.27 11.10 23.99
N ILE A 322 3.57 10.06 23.56
CA ILE A 322 3.10 8.98 24.42
C ILE A 322 4.03 7.80 24.16
N ILE A 323 4.72 7.37 25.22
CA ILE A 323 5.63 6.24 25.20
C ILE A 323 4.91 5.05 25.81
N LYS A 324 4.83 3.95 25.06
CA LYS A 324 4.22 2.70 25.48
C LYS A 324 5.15 1.53 25.18
N ALA A 325 5.45 0.73 26.19
CA ALA A 325 5.97 -0.63 26.00
C ALA A 325 4.94 -1.59 26.60
N CYS A 326 4.12 -2.22 25.78
CA CYS A 326 3.01 -3.06 26.25
C CYS A 326 2.94 -4.40 25.53
N ARG A 327 2.35 -5.38 26.22
CA ARG A 327 1.84 -6.62 25.61
C ARG A 327 0.50 -6.29 24.95
N LEU A 328 0.42 -6.49 23.64
CA LEU A 328 -0.85 -6.42 22.91
C LEU A 328 -1.60 -7.76 23.02
N ASN A 329 -0.87 -8.87 23.05
CA ASN A 329 -1.37 -10.22 23.34
C ASN A 329 -0.20 -11.09 23.89
N ALA A 330 -0.41 -12.40 24.04
CA ALA A 330 0.57 -13.31 24.63
C ALA A 330 1.92 -13.31 23.89
N SER A 331 1.91 -13.10 22.57
CA SER A 331 3.09 -13.12 21.69
C SER A 331 3.58 -11.75 21.27
N ASN A 332 2.72 -10.72 21.21
CA ASN A 332 3.08 -9.45 20.60
C ASN A 332 3.40 -8.38 21.65
N ARG A 333 4.69 -8.12 21.83
CA ARG A 333 5.20 -7.03 22.67
C ARG A 333 5.73 -5.92 21.76
N VAL A 334 5.31 -4.69 22.02
CA VAL A 334 5.69 -3.55 21.18
C VAL A 334 6.24 -2.41 22.01
N LEU A 335 7.25 -1.73 21.48
CA LEU A 335 7.63 -0.37 21.87
C LEU A 335 6.98 0.61 20.90
N SER A 336 6.31 1.63 21.42
CA SER A 336 5.74 2.71 20.62
C SER A 336 6.03 4.06 21.25
N ILE A 337 6.50 5.00 20.43
CA ILE A 337 6.72 6.40 20.78
C ILE A 337 5.93 7.20 19.75
N LYS A 338 4.79 7.75 20.16
CA LYS A 338 3.81 8.37 19.24
C LYS A 338 3.47 9.78 19.68
N HIS A 339 3.69 10.77 18.82
CA HIS A 339 3.28 12.14 19.07
C HIS A 339 1.75 12.26 19.17
N LYS A 340 1.25 13.07 20.11
CA LYS A 340 -0.20 13.23 20.40
C LYS A 340 -1.02 13.63 19.17
N SER A 341 -0.47 14.45 18.27
CA SER A 341 -1.18 14.86 17.04
C SER A 341 -1.46 13.70 16.08
N ARG A 342 -0.72 12.60 16.19
CA ARG A 342 -0.84 11.43 15.32
C ARG A 342 -1.76 10.36 15.87
N LEU A 343 -2.41 10.57 17.02
CA LEU A 343 -3.16 9.52 17.72
C LEU A 343 -4.24 8.83 16.86
N LYS A 344 -4.85 9.58 15.94
CA LYS A 344 -5.86 9.08 14.99
C LYS A 344 -5.28 8.40 13.75
N GLU A 345 -3.97 8.54 13.50
CA GLU A 345 -3.30 7.87 12.39
C GLU A 345 -3.20 6.37 12.68
N GLU A 346 -3.47 5.57 11.65
CA GLU A 346 -3.31 4.12 11.62
C GLU A 346 -2.22 3.78 10.60
N PHE A 347 -1.50 2.69 10.86
CA PHE A 347 -0.40 2.22 10.00
C PHE A 347 -0.92 1.39 8.83
#